data_AF-A0A6M4P788-F1
#
_entry.id   AF-A0A6M4P788-F1
#
_cell.length_a   1.000
_cell.length_b   1.000
_cell.length_c   1.000
_cell.angle_alpha   90.00
_cell.angle_beta   90.00
_cell.angle_gamma   90.00
#
_symmetry.space_group_name_H-M   'P 1'
#
loop_
_entity.id
_entity.type
_entity.pdbx_description
1 polymer ?
#
loop_
_entity_poly.entity_id
_entity_poly.type
_entity_poly.pdbx_seq_one_letter_code
_entity_poly.pdbx_strand_id
1 'polypeptide(L)'
;MDILILDFEKYELELYHDWQQNTVKDSFINELEKRAKEEKKAIPNLLSNGDLRKRWQMDNRQSVHNVVKKTQFPEPVFLFSDGKFPLYLESEVRIYEINYPWVLTPESRKRYATWILQNVINP
;
A
#
# COMPACT_ATOMS: atom_id res chain seq x y z
N MET A 1 12.85 19.63 -16.84
CA MET A 1 12.49 20.43 -15.65
C MET A 1 13.73 20.40 -14.79
N ASP A 2 14.46 21.52 -14.72
CA ASP A 2 15.69 21.56 -13.94
C ASP A 2 15.34 21.37 -12.46
N ILE A 3 15.91 20.34 -11.85
CA ILE A 3 15.79 20.11 -10.41
C ILE A 3 16.70 21.15 -9.76
N LEU A 4 16.10 22.13 -9.09
CA LEU A 4 16.84 23.11 -8.32
C LEU A 4 17.49 22.36 -7.15
N ILE A 5 18.81 22.17 -7.18
CA ILE A 5 19.52 21.39 -6.16
C ILE A 5 19.50 22.19 -4.85
N LEU A 6 18.90 21.60 -3.81
CA LEU A 6 18.88 22.17 -2.47
C LEU A 6 20.19 21.80 -1.78
N ASP A 7 21.04 22.79 -1.54
CA ASP A 7 22.33 22.63 -0.89
C ASP A 7 22.20 22.96 0.61
N PHE A 8 21.87 21.96 1.41
CA PHE A 8 21.62 22.14 2.85
C PHE A 8 22.89 22.48 3.64
N GLU A 9 24.06 22.03 3.18
CA GLU A 9 25.34 22.28 3.85
C GLU A 9 25.76 23.74 3.68
N LYS A 10 25.63 24.29 2.47
CA LYS A 10 25.98 25.69 2.19
C LYS A 10 25.16 26.69 3.01
N TYR A 11 23.90 26.37 3.30
CA TYR A 11 22.94 27.26 3.97
C TYR A 11 22.59 26.81 5.40
N GLU A 12 23.43 25.99 6.05
CA GLU A 12 23.16 25.42 7.38
C GLU A 12 22.85 26.48 8.44
N LEU A 13 23.56 27.62 8.39
CA LEU A 13 23.37 28.73 9.32
C LEU A 13 21.99 29.38 9.14
N GLU A 14 21.63 29.73 7.91
CA GLU A 14 20.36 30.35 7.57
C GLU A 14 19.16 29.41 7.76
N LEU A 15 19.35 28.09 7.59
CA LEU A 15 18.28 27.11 7.70
C LEU A 15 18.04 26.67 9.16
N TYR A 16 19.09 26.45 9.95
CA TYR A 16 18.98 25.76 11.23
C TYR A 16 19.46 26.56 12.45
N HIS A 17 20.31 27.57 12.27
CA HIS A 17 20.87 28.36 13.38
C HIS A 17 20.18 29.72 13.55
N ASP A 18 19.71 30.31 12.45
CA ASP A 18 18.75 31.41 12.50
C ASP A 18 17.37 30.84 12.84
N TRP A 19 16.74 31.31 13.91
CA TRP A 19 15.39 30.89 14.30
C TRP A 19 14.29 31.72 13.64
N GLN A 20 14.63 32.87 13.04
CA GLN A 20 13.68 33.73 12.35
C GLN A 20 13.39 33.23 10.93
N GLN A 21 12.30 33.70 10.33
CA GLN A 21 12.01 33.45 8.93
C GLN A 21 12.91 34.31 8.05
N ASN A 22 13.51 33.72 7.03
CA ASN A 22 14.34 34.41 6.07
C ASN A 22 14.09 33.88 4.65
N THR A 23 14.61 34.61 3.66
CA THR A 23 14.37 34.32 2.24
C THR A 23 14.94 32.98 1.79
N VAL A 24 16.03 32.51 2.44
CA VAL A 24 16.64 31.20 2.16
C VAL A 24 15.68 30.09 2.60
N LYS A 25 15.14 30.17 3.83
CA LYS A 25 14.13 29.24 4.33
C LYS A 25 12.89 29.22 3.45
N ASP A 26 12.36 30.39 3.08
CA ASP A 26 11.19 30.49 2.19
C ASP A 26 11.42 29.75 0.87
N SER A 27 12.59 29.95 0.26
CA SER A 27 12.95 29.27 -0.99
C SER A 27 13.04 27.75 -0.82
N PHE A 28 13.67 27.26 0.26
CA PHE A 28 13.81 25.83 0.53
C PHE A 28 12.46 25.17 0.83
N ILE A 29 11.63 25.79 1.67
CA ILE A 29 10.30 25.28 2.01
C ILE A 29 9.44 25.18 0.76
N ASN A 30 9.38 26.22 -0.08
CA ASN A 30 8.57 26.21 -1.30
C ASN A 30 8.98 25.07 -2.26
N GLU A 31 10.29 24.85 -2.43
CA GLU A 31 10.78 23.75 -3.29
C GLU A 31 10.51 22.38 -2.66
N LEU A 32 10.70 22.22 -1.35
CA LEU A 32 10.37 20.98 -0.64
C LEU A 32 8.88 20.67 -0.68
N GLU A 33 8.01 21.67 -0.54
CA GLU A 33 6.56 21.51 -0.66
C GLU A 33 6.16 21.06 -2.08
N LYS A 34 6.79 21.63 -3.10
CA LYS A 34 6.60 21.22 -4.50
C LYS A 34 6.99 19.75 -4.69
N ARG A 35 8.17 19.35 -4.21
CA ARG A 35 8.64 17.95 -4.28
C ARG A 35 7.71 17.00 -3.52
N ALA A 36 7.35 17.34 -2.28
CA ALA A 36 6.44 16.53 -1.48
C ALA A 36 5.07 16.37 -2.15
N LYS A 37 4.58 17.40 -2.87
CA LYS A 37 3.33 17.33 -3.62
C LYS A 37 3.43 16.38 -4.82
N GLU A 38 4.57 16.35 -5.50
CA GLU A 38 4.83 15.42 -6.60
C GLU A 38 4.99 13.98 -6.09
N GLU A 39 5.76 13.77 -5.03
CA GLU A 39 5.93 12.47 -4.36
C GLU A 39 4.58 11.92 -3.89
N LYS A 40 3.75 12.73 -3.22
CA LYS A 40 2.41 12.32 -2.76
C LYS A 40 1.49 11.86 -3.89
N LYS A 41 1.65 12.39 -5.11
CA LYS A 41 0.89 11.93 -6.28
C LYS A 41 1.37 10.58 -6.81
N ALA A 42 2.64 10.25 -6.58
CA ALA A 42 3.27 9.01 -7.03
C ALA A 42 3.13 7.86 -6.01
N ILE A 43 2.71 8.14 -4.77
CA ILE A 43 2.51 7.10 -3.75
C ILE A 43 1.43 6.12 -4.24
N PRO A 44 1.74 4.81 -4.36
CA PRO A 44 0.76 3.82 -4.76
C PRO A 44 -0.25 3.57 -3.64
N ASN A 45 -1.45 3.14 -4.02
CA ASN A 45 -2.44 2.69 -3.05
C ASN A 45 -1.97 1.37 -2.41
N LEU A 46 -1.89 1.39 -1.09
CA LEU A 46 -1.55 0.24 -0.28
C LEU A 46 -2.78 -0.26 0.48
N LEU A 47 -2.94 -1.57 0.54
CA LEU A 47 -4.03 -2.23 1.23
C LEU A 47 -3.49 -2.99 2.44
N SER A 48 -4.09 -2.75 3.61
CA SER A 48 -3.87 -3.57 4.80
C SER A 48 -4.77 -4.81 4.78
N ASN A 49 -4.49 -5.79 5.66
CA ASN A 49 -5.42 -6.89 5.91
C ASN A 49 -6.83 -6.41 6.30
N GLY A 50 -6.95 -5.25 6.95
CA GLY A 50 -8.24 -4.64 7.30
C GLY A 50 -9.01 -4.15 6.07
N ASP A 51 -8.30 -3.61 5.08
CA ASP A 51 -8.88 -3.15 3.82
C ASP A 51 -9.30 -4.35 2.96
N LEU A 52 -8.43 -5.37 2.87
CA LEU A 52 -8.75 -6.63 2.20
C LEU A 52 -9.99 -7.30 2.79
N ARG A 53 -10.13 -7.28 4.12
CA ARG A 53 -11.32 -7.80 4.81
C ARG A 53 -12.61 -7.13 4.34
N LYS A 54 -12.61 -5.79 4.29
CA LYS A 54 -13.77 -5.02 3.82
C LYS A 54 -14.02 -5.26 2.34
N ARG A 55 -12.96 -5.21 1.53
CA ARG A 55 -13.00 -5.39 0.07
C ARG A 55 -13.58 -6.74 -0.33
N TRP A 56 -13.21 -7.81 0.36
CA TRP A 56 -13.69 -9.17 0.08
C TRP A 56 -14.91 -9.57 0.88
N GLN A 57 -15.51 -8.66 1.65
CA GLN A 57 -16.68 -8.91 2.49
C GLN A 57 -16.48 -10.14 3.39
N MET A 58 -15.33 -10.19 4.08
CA MET A 58 -15.00 -11.28 4.99
C MET A 58 -15.34 -10.88 6.42
N ASP A 59 -16.13 -11.71 7.11
CA ASP A 59 -16.59 -11.39 8.46
C ASP A 59 -15.45 -11.44 9.48
N ASN A 60 -14.52 -12.40 9.31
CA ASN A 60 -13.45 -12.67 10.27
C ASN A 60 -12.05 -12.37 9.70
N ARG A 61 -11.15 -11.91 10.59
CA ARG A 61 -9.72 -11.69 10.31
C ARG A 61 -9.01 -12.98 9.87
N GLN A 62 -9.40 -14.12 10.44
CA GLN A 62 -8.78 -15.40 10.09
C GLN A 62 -9.00 -15.77 8.62
N SER A 63 -10.15 -15.42 8.04
CA SER A 63 -10.45 -15.71 6.64
C SER A 63 -9.50 -14.97 5.70
N VAL A 64 -9.18 -13.70 6.00
CA VAL A 64 -8.18 -12.93 5.26
C VAL A 64 -6.80 -13.54 5.45
N HIS A 65 -6.42 -13.87 6.69
CA HIS A 65 -5.13 -14.51 6.97
C HIS A 65 -4.91 -15.81 6.19
N ASN A 66 -5.95 -16.61 6.01
CA ASN A 66 -5.87 -17.85 5.22
C ASN A 66 -5.66 -17.59 3.73
N VAL A 67 -6.15 -16.46 3.19
CA VAL A 67 -5.91 -16.07 1.80
C VAL A 67 -4.50 -15.52 1.63
N VAL A 68 -4.08 -14.59 2.48
CA VAL A 68 -2.78 -13.92 2.31
C VAL A 68 -1.57 -14.83 2.58
N LYS A 69 -1.78 -15.99 3.22
CA LYS A 69 -0.76 -17.04 3.38
C LYS A 69 -0.60 -17.94 2.16
N LYS A 70 -1.44 -17.81 1.13
CA LYS A 70 -1.32 -18.61 -0.09
C LYS A 70 -0.08 -18.18 -0.86
N THR A 71 0.65 -19.15 -1.41
CA THR A 71 1.86 -18.90 -2.20
C THR A 71 1.62 -18.05 -3.46
N GLN A 72 0.37 -17.97 -3.91
CA GLN A 72 -0.02 -17.15 -5.07
C GLN A 72 -0.44 -15.73 -4.69
N PHE A 73 -0.57 -15.43 -3.39
CA PHE A 73 -0.87 -14.08 -2.91
C PHE A 73 0.41 -13.23 -2.92
N PRO A 74 0.36 -11.94 -3.26
CA PRO A 74 1.55 -11.10 -3.30
C PRO A 74 2.20 -10.94 -1.93
N GLU A 75 3.53 -10.85 -1.93
CA GLU A 75 4.31 -10.49 -0.77
C GLU A 75 4.04 -9.02 -0.38
N PRO A 76 4.11 -8.67 0.92
CA PRO A 76 3.92 -7.29 1.34
C PRO A 76 5.06 -6.40 0.86
N VAL A 77 4.72 -5.25 0.28
CA VAL A 77 5.71 -4.24 -0.13
C VAL A 77 6.20 -3.39 1.04
N PHE A 78 5.44 -3.38 2.14
CA PHE A 78 5.81 -2.65 3.34
C PHE A 78 5.24 -3.32 4.59
N LEU A 79 6.00 -3.26 5.68
CA LEU A 79 5.64 -3.80 6.98
C LEU A 79 5.57 -2.67 8.02
N PHE A 80 4.36 -2.33 8.47
CA PHE A 80 4.13 -1.27 9.46
C PHE A 80 4.09 -1.83 10.89
N SER A 81 4.48 -1.01 11.88
CA SER A 81 4.54 -1.35 13.32
C SER A 81 5.35 -2.63 13.60
N ASP A 82 6.66 -2.56 13.38
CA ASP A 82 7.61 -3.65 13.69
C ASP A 82 7.19 -5.01 13.09
N GLY A 83 6.73 -5.01 11.84
CA GLY A 83 6.33 -6.23 11.15
C GLY A 83 4.86 -6.66 11.32
N LYS A 84 4.09 -6.00 12.18
CA LYS A 84 2.74 -6.48 12.56
C LYS A 84 1.68 -6.25 11.49
N PHE A 85 1.81 -5.21 10.67
CA PHE A 85 0.80 -4.83 9.68
C PHE A 85 1.40 -4.84 8.27
N PRO A 86 1.21 -5.94 7.52
CA PRO A 86 1.61 -5.98 6.12
C PRO A 86 0.72 -5.09 5.27
N LEU A 87 1.35 -4.39 4.33
CA LEU A 87 0.72 -3.57 3.30
C LEU A 87 1.07 -4.14 1.92
N TYR A 88 0.05 -4.29 1.08
CA TYR A 88 0.17 -4.85 -0.26
C TYR A 88 -0.18 -3.79 -1.31
N LEU A 89 0.47 -3.81 -2.46
CA LEU A 89 0.09 -2.95 -3.58
C LEU A 89 -1.31 -3.32 -4.06
N GLU A 90 -2.18 -2.31 -4.24
CA GLU A 90 -3.53 -2.54 -4.76
C GLU A 90 -3.49 -3.21 -6.15
N SER A 91 -2.51 -2.88 -6.99
CA SER A 91 -2.34 -3.48 -8.32
C SER A 91 -2.11 -4.99 -8.25
N GLU A 92 -1.22 -5.44 -7.35
CA GLU A 92 -0.93 -6.87 -7.16
C GLU A 92 -2.12 -7.62 -6.57
N VAL A 93 -2.83 -6.99 -5.63
CA VAL A 93 -4.09 -7.53 -5.10
C VAL A 93 -5.12 -7.70 -6.22
N ARG A 94 -5.25 -6.74 -7.14
CA ARG A 94 -6.15 -6.85 -8.29
C ARG A 94 -5.74 -7.97 -9.25
N ILE A 95 -4.43 -8.17 -9.48
CA ILE A 95 -3.94 -9.30 -10.27
C ILE A 95 -4.36 -10.63 -9.62
N TYR A 96 -4.20 -10.74 -8.30
CA TYR A 96 -4.67 -11.90 -7.55
C TYR A 96 -6.19 -12.10 -7.69
N GLU A 97 -6.97 -11.03 -7.58
CA GLU A 97 -8.45 -11.08 -7.71
C GLU A 97 -8.91 -11.55 -9.09
N ILE A 98 -8.21 -11.15 -10.17
CA ILE A 98 -8.49 -11.62 -11.53
C ILE A 98 -8.23 -13.12 -11.66
N ASN A 99 -7.12 -13.59 -11.09
CA ASN A 99 -6.76 -15.01 -11.13
C ASN A 99 -7.62 -15.88 -10.21
N TYR A 100 -8.15 -15.30 -9.12
CA TYR A 100 -8.90 -15.99 -8.07
C TYR A 100 -10.20 -15.25 -7.73
N PRO A 101 -11.14 -15.11 -8.68
CA PRO A 101 -12.34 -14.28 -8.51
C PRO A 101 -13.29 -14.79 -7.43
N TRP A 102 -13.13 -16.05 -7.02
CA TRP A 102 -13.86 -16.63 -5.88
C TRP A 102 -13.60 -15.89 -4.57
N VAL A 103 -12.54 -15.07 -4.45
CA VAL A 103 -12.24 -14.34 -3.22
C VAL A 103 -13.15 -13.13 -3.00
N LEU A 104 -13.79 -12.60 -4.05
CA LEU A 104 -14.40 -11.27 -4.04
C LEU A 104 -15.66 -11.17 -3.18
N THR A 105 -16.55 -12.17 -3.25
CA THR A 105 -17.85 -12.13 -2.55
C THR A 105 -18.18 -13.45 -1.85
N PRO A 106 -19.05 -13.43 -0.82
CA PRO A 106 -19.51 -14.66 -0.16
C PRO A 106 -20.09 -15.68 -1.14
N GLU A 107 -20.85 -15.24 -2.13
CA GLU A 107 -21.49 -16.09 -3.14
C GLU A 107 -20.44 -16.75 -4.04
N SER A 108 -19.44 -15.97 -4.46
CA SER A 108 -18.34 -16.50 -5.29
C SER A 108 -17.52 -17.56 -4.55
N ARG A 109 -17.26 -17.36 -3.25
CA ARG A 109 -16.62 -18.36 -2.37
C ARG A 109 -17.46 -19.63 -2.28
N LYS A 110 -18.78 -19.51 -2.06
CA LYS A 110 -19.70 -20.65 -1.99
C LYS A 110 -19.72 -21.45 -3.30
N ARG A 111 -19.85 -20.78 -4.45
CA ARG A 111 -19.84 -21.44 -5.76
C ARG A 111 -18.54 -22.21 -6.00
N TYR A 112 -17.40 -21.61 -5.67
CA TYR A 112 -16.10 -22.26 -5.82
C TYR A 112 -15.96 -23.46 -4.88
N ALA A 113 -16.41 -23.36 -3.63
CA ALA A 113 -16.42 -24.48 -2.70
C ALA A 113 -17.28 -25.65 -3.21
N THR A 114 -18.48 -25.37 -3.74
CA THR A 114 -19.33 -26.39 -4.37
C THR A 114 -18.63 -27.05 -5.56
N TRP A 115 -18.00 -26.26 -6.43
CA TRP A 115 -17.27 -26.77 -7.58
C TRP A 115 -16.11 -27.69 -7.17
N ILE A 116 -15.33 -27.32 -6.14
CA ILE A 116 -14.26 -28.17 -5.59
C ILE A 116 -14.82 -29.50 -5.10
N LEU A 117 -15.91 -29.47 -4.33
CA LEU A 117 -16.52 -30.68 -3.79
C LEU A 117 -16.94 -31.64 -4.91
N GLN A 118 -17.51 -31.11 -5.99
CA GLN A 118 -18.02 -31.89 -7.13
C GLN A 118 -16.94 -32.38 -8.10
N ASN A 119 -15.83 -31.65 -8.26
CA ASN A 119 -14.88 -31.91 -9.36
C ASN A 119 -13.50 -32.34 -8.88
N VAL A 120 -13.16 -32.10 -7.61
CA VAL A 120 -11.82 -32.38 -7.06
C VAL A 120 -11.89 -33.47 -5.99
N ILE A 121 -12.89 -33.42 -5.11
CA ILE A 121 -12.97 -34.32 -3.94
C ILE A 121 -13.78 -35.58 -4.26
N ASN A 122 -14.96 -35.44 -4.87
CA ASN A 122 -15.82 -36.55 -5.27
C ASN A 122 -16.03 -36.54 -6.80
N PRO A 123 -14.99 -36.81 -7.61
CA PRO A 123 -15.12 -36.83 -9.06
C PRO A 123 -16.03 -37.97 -9.58
#